data_AF-A0AAD1A1N9-F1
#
_entry.id   AF-A0AAD1A1N9-F1
#
_cell.length_a   1.000
_cell.length_b   1.000
_cell.length_c   1.000
_cell.angle_alpha   90.00
_cell.angle_beta   90.00
_cell.angle_gamma   90.00
#
_symmetry.space_group_name_H-M   'P 1'
#
loop_
_entity.id
_entity.type
_entity.pdbx_description
1 polymer ?
#
loop_
_entity_poly.entity_id
_entity_poly.type
_entity_poly.pdbx_seq_one_letter_code
_entity_poly.pdbx_strand_id
1 'polypeptide(L)'
;MVRAAIAGSDWLAEQGVEVIPQGSYRNNTNVRTRADMDLCVRHPIVKPIYGVGVTQADILRDLNYAHGPAIPDVIARMKTELSSILRAKFGQNNISPGSKAFTISAVQGSRSDIDVVPAVRAQIIVRGNTILVPYRVTEGIMILAPGGVEIYNYPAIHHANGKAKRERTAHRFKKIVRQMKSMRDDLVDAGKLKPRQVPSFLIECLVYLVEDEHFRVDEDHYDRFRRILSRQWEILRDRASGTLCEINDLKQLFGPHQPWTIEDARDFLRAAYERTNN
;
A
#
# COMPACT_ATOMS: atom_id res chain seq x y z
N MET A 1 16.97 -0.77 -13.89
CA MET A 1 16.48 -1.23 -15.20
C MET A 1 15.16 -0.57 -15.59
N VAL A 2 14.07 -0.71 -14.81
CA VAL A 2 12.76 -0.10 -15.15
C VAL A 2 12.82 1.43 -15.32
N ARG A 3 13.48 2.16 -14.40
CA ARG A 3 13.70 3.61 -14.55
C ARG A 3 14.35 4.00 -15.88
N ALA A 4 15.37 3.24 -16.30
CA ALA A 4 16.08 3.48 -17.54
C ALA A 4 15.23 3.15 -18.77
N ALA A 5 14.35 2.15 -18.69
CA ALA A 5 13.39 1.85 -19.76
C ALA A 5 12.38 3.01 -19.93
N ILE A 6 11.86 3.54 -18.82
CA ILE A 6 10.89 4.65 -18.82
C ILE A 6 11.52 5.93 -19.36
N ALA A 7 12.78 6.21 -19.05
CA ALA A 7 13.52 7.34 -19.61
C ALA A 7 13.71 7.27 -21.14
N GLY A 8 13.48 6.10 -21.76
CA GLY A 8 13.53 5.93 -23.22
C GLY A 8 12.20 6.16 -23.95
N SER A 9 11.12 6.52 -23.25
CA SER A 9 9.86 6.93 -23.87
C SER A 9 9.76 8.45 -23.87
N ASP A 10 9.72 9.04 -25.07
CA ASP A 10 9.61 10.50 -25.23
C ASP A 10 8.38 11.04 -24.53
N TRP A 11 7.22 10.38 -24.70
CA TRP A 11 5.97 10.81 -24.07
C TRP A 11 6.04 10.73 -22.55
N LEU A 12 6.51 9.61 -21.97
CA LEU A 12 6.59 9.48 -20.50
C LEU A 12 7.58 10.49 -19.90
N ALA A 13 8.70 10.74 -20.58
CA ALA A 13 9.69 11.73 -20.17
C ALA A 13 9.12 13.15 -20.24
N GLU A 14 8.46 13.51 -21.35
CA GLU A 14 7.81 14.82 -21.54
C GLU A 14 6.71 15.07 -20.50
N GLN A 15 5.91 14.05 -20.18
CA GLN A 15 4.89 14.13 -19.14
C GLN A 15 5.47 14.23 -17.73
N GLY A 16 6.78 14.05 -17.53
CA GLY A 16 7.42 14.14 -16.21
C GLY A 16 6.98 13.03 -15.25
N VAL A 17 6.79 11.79 -15.74
CA VAL A 17 6.38 10.68 -14.88
C VAL A 17 7.49 10.27 -13.90
N GLU A 18 7.09 9.91 -12.68
CA GLU A 18 8.01 9.48 -11.64
C GLU A 18 7.91 7.98 -11.40
N VAL A 19 9.05 7.31 -11.22
CA VAL A 19 9.08 5.92 -10.73
C VAL A 19 9.34 5.92 -9.24
N ILE A 20 8.48 5.27 -8.47
CA ILE A 20 8.50 5.31 -7.01
C ILE A 20 8.41 3.87 -6.48
N PRO A 21 9.44 3.36 -5.78
CA PRO A 21 9.33 2.07 -5.09
C PRO A 21 8.21 2.10 -4.04
N GLN A 22 7.50 0.99 -3.86
CA GLN A 22 6.41 0.84 -2.90
C GLN A 22 6.42 -0.56 -2.27
N GLY A 23 5.37 -0.86 -1.50
CA GLY A 23 5.14 -2.19 -0.94
C GLY A 23 6.15 -2.65 0.10
N SER A 24 6.27 -3.98 0.22
CA SER A 24 7.02 -4.62 1.30
C SER A 24 8.52 -4.32 1.26
N TYR A 25 9.08 -4.15 0.05
CA TYR A 25 10.48 -3.78 -0.15
C TYR A 25 10.77 -2.38 0.41
N ARG A 26 9.99 -1.36 -0.01
CA ARG A 26 10.13 0.00 0.52
C ARG A 26 9.85 0.06 2.02
N ASN A 27 8.87 -0.71 2.49
CA ASN A 27 8.48 -0.69 3.89
C ASN A 27 9.38 -1.56 4.78
N ASN A 28 10.36 -2.29 4.24
CA ASN A 28 11.23 -3.21 4.99
C ASN A 28 10.42 -4.21 5.83
N THR A 29 9.36 -4.74 5.22
CA THR A 29 8.47 -5.76 5.80
C THR A 29 8.38 -7.02 4.93
N ASN A 30 9.31 -7.20 3.99
CA ASN A 30 9.44 -8.40 3.17
C ASN A 30 9.95 -9.61 4.01
N VAL A 31 9.47 -10.80 3.65
CA VAL A 31 9.98 -12.07 4.17
C VAL A 31 11.00 -12.62 3.15
N ARG A 32 12.11 -13.20 3.62
CA ARG A 32 13.29 -13.54 2.79
C ARG A 32 12.99 -14.40 1.55
N THR A 33 11.94 -15.21 1.59
CA THR A 33 11.58 -16.16 0.54
C THR A 33 10.69 -15.58 -0.57
N ARG A 34 10.07 -14.41 -0.36
CA ARG A 34 9.11 -13.80 -1.31
C ARG A 34 9.16 -12.27 -1.22
N ALA A 35 10.09 -11.65 -1.94
CA ALA A 35 10.32 -10.21 -1.91
C ALA A 35 9.99 -9.58 -3.27
N ASP A 36 8.71 -9.54 -3.63
CA ASP A 36 8.27 -8.85 -4.85
C ASP A 36 8.53 -7.34 -4.72
N MET A 37 9.01 -6.73 -5.80
CA MET A 37 9.29 -5.30 -5.84
C MET A 37 8.16 -4.57 -6.56
N ASP A 38 7.45 -3.73 -5.81
CA ASP A 38 6.41 -2.86 -6.38
C ASP A 38 7.01 -1.52 -6.82
N LEU A 39 6.82 -1.16 -8.09
CA LEU A 39 7.18 0.14 -8.66
C LEU A 39 5.92 0.87 -9.14
N CYS A 40 5.59 1.98 -8.49
CA CYS A 40 4.56 2.89 -8.99
C CYS A 40 5.16 3.82 -10.04
N VAL A 41 4.56 3.86 -11.23
CA VAL A 41 4.86 4.86 -12.26
C VAL A 41 3.76 5.92 -12.20
N ARG A 42 4.09 7.08 -11.68
CA ARG A 42 3.14 8.13 -11.30
C ARG A 42 3.21 9.30 -12.27
N HIS A 43 2.10 9.57 -12.96
CA HIS A 43 1.91 10.79 -13.74
C HIS A 43 1.60 11.99 -12.83
N PRO A 44 2.08 13.20 -13.15
CA PRO A 44 1.89 14.37 -12.29
C PRO A 44 0.47 14.93 -12.27
N ILE A 45 -0.40 14.52 -13.22
CA ILE A 45 -1.83 14.89 -13.19
C ILE A 45 -2.45 14.52 -11.85
N VAL A 46 -3.31 15.41 -11.34
CA VAL A 46 -3.89 15.29 -10.00
C VAL A 46 -5.36 14.92 -10.10
N LYS A 47 -5.75 13.87 -9.36
CA LYS A 47 -7.12 13.59 -8.96
C LYS A 47 -7.42 14.29 -7.63
N PRO A 48 -8.14 15.42 -7.62
CA PRO A 48 -8.57 16.04 -6.37
C PRO A 48 -9.70 15.22 -5.73
N ILE A 49 -9.65 15.11 -4.40
CA ILE A 49 -10.68 14.51 -3.54
C ILE A 49 -11.12 15.61 -2.58
N TYR A 50 -12.35 16.07 -2.75
CA TYR A 50 -12.86 17.22 -2.02
C TYR A 50 -13.38 16.82 -0.64
N GLY A 51 -12.84 17.45 0.40
CA GLY A 51 -13.42 17.44 1.72
C GLY A 51 -14.70 18.28 1.79
N VAL A 52 -15.40 18.18 2.92
CA VAL A 52 -16.62 18.95 3.18
C VAL A 52 -16.35 20.45 2.98
N GLY A 53 -17.17 21.10 2.16
CA GLY A 53 -17.09 22.54 1.90
C GLY A 53 -15.93 22.98 0.98
N VAL A 54 -15.26 22.03 0.30
CA VAL A 54 -14.31 22.32 -0.78
C VAL A 54 -14.96 21.99 -2.11
N THR A 55 -14.86 22.90 -3.08
CA THR A 55 -15.39 22.72 -4.43
C THR A 55 -14.27 22.74 -5.48
N GLN A 56 -14.60 22.34 -6.71
CA GLN A 56 -13.68 22.52 -7.83
C GLN A 56 -13.32 23.99 -8.06
N ALA A 57 -14.30 24.90 -7.94
CA ALA A 57 -14.08 26.34 -8.13
C ALA A 57 -13.09 26.91 -7.11
N ASP A 58 -13.15 26.42 -5.86
CA ASP A 58 -12.20 26.79 -4.80
C ASP A 58 -10.76 26.45 -5.20
N ILE A 59 -10.50 25.22 -5.65
CA ILE A 59 -9.13 24.78 -5.94
C ILE A 59 -8.56 25.43 -7.21
N LEU A 60 -9.42 25.75 -8.18
CA LEU A 60 -9.02 26.46 -9.40
C LEU A 60 -8.60 27.91 -9.07
N ARG A 61 -9.36 28.57 -8.18
CA ARG A 61 -9.11 29.96 -7.76
C ARG A 61 -7.96 30.09 -6.78
N ASP A 62 -7.93 29.25 -5.74
CA ASP A 62 -7.10 29.48 -4.56
C ASP A 62 -5.83 28.60 -4.52
N LEU A 63 -5.80 27.51 -5.28
CA LEU A 63 -4.67 26.55 -5.30
C LEU A 63 -4.00 26.42 -6.67
N ASN A 64 -4.32 27.31 -7.62
CA ASN A 64 -3.78 27.32 -8.99
C ASN A 64 -3.92 25.99 -9.74
N TYR A 65 -5.01 25.26 -9.48
CA TYR A 65 -5.34 24.09 -10.31
C TYR A 65 -5.81 24.54 -11.69
N ALA A 66 -5.60 23.68 -12.69
CA ALA A 66 -6.10 23.88 -14.04
C ALA A 66 -6.84 22.64 -14.52
N HIS A 67 -7.71 22.84 -15.52
CA HIS A 67 -8.29 21.72 -16.25
C HIS A 67 -7.20 21.01 -17.06
N GLY A 68 -7.34 19.69 -17.15
CA GLY A 68 -6.43 18.83 -17.89
C GLY A 68 -7.19 17.74 -18.64
N PRO A 69 -6.48 16.85 -19.33
CA PRO A 69 -7.08 15.71 -20.01
C PRO A 69 -7.82 14.81 -19.00
N ALA A 70 -8.75 14.01 -19.50
CA ALA A 70 -9.44 13.03 -18.67
C ALA A 70 -8.42 12.00 -18.14
N ILE A 71 -8.43 11.78 -16.83
CA ILE A 71 -7.50 10.86 -16.17
C ILE A 71 -7.56 9.42 -16.75
N PRO A 72 -8.74 8.86 -17.11
CA PRO A 72 -8.80 7.56 -17.78
C PRO A 72 -7.97 7.52 -19.07
N ASP A 73 -7.99 8.57 -19.88
CA ASP A 73 -7.25 8.65 -21.15
C ASP A 73 -5.74 8.72 -20.89
N VAL A 74 -5.32 9.50 -19.90
CA VAL A 74 -3.91 9.56 -19.46
C VAL A 74 -3.43 8.18 -19.01
N ILE A 75 -4.19 7.48 -18.16
CA ILE A 75 -3.81 6.16 -17.67
C ILE A 75 -3.81 5.13 -18.81
N ALA A 76 -4.78 5.19 -19.73
CA ALA A 76 -4.80 4.33 -20.91
C ALA A 76 -3.55 4.54 -21.76
N ARG A 77 -3.15 5.80 -22.00
CA ARG A 77 -1.91 6.11 -22.71
C ARG A 77 -0.67 5.61 -21.96
N MET A 78 -0.59 5.84 -20.65
CA MET A 78 0.49 5.29 -19.82
C MET A 78 0.61 3.77 -19.94
N LYS A 79 -0.52 3.03 -19.91
CA LYS A 79 -0.52 1.57 -20.05
C LYS A 79 0.02 1.14 -21.41
N THR A 80 -0.36 1.82 -22.48
CA THR A 80 0.15 1.57 -23.84
C THR A 80 1.66 1.80 -23.92
N GLU A 81 2.14 2.96 -23.47
CA GLU A 81 3.56 3.32 -23.47
C GLU A 81 4.37 2.33 -22.63
N LEU A 82 3.95 2.07 -21.39
CA LEU A 82 4.61 1.12 -20.48
C LEU A 82 4.66 -0.29 -21.07
N SER A 83 3.57 -0.79 -21.65
CA SER A 83 3.54 -2.10 -22.31
C SER A 83 4.59 -2.19 -23.42
N SER A 84 4.67 -1.16 -24.27
CA SER A 84 5.64 -1.10 -25.37
C SER A 84 7.08 -1.12 -24.85
N ILE A 85 7.45 -0.18 -23.97
CA ILE A 85 8.84 -0.05 -23.51
C ILE A 85 9.30 -1.21 -22.63
N LEU A 86 8.41 -1.78 -21.82
CA LEU A 86 8.77 -2.90 -20.96
C LEU A 86 9.00 -4.15 -21.81
N ARG A 87 8.17 -4.40 -22.83
CA ARG A 87 8.37 -5.51 -23.76
C ARG A 87 9.63 -5.33 -24.60
N ALA A 88 9.90 -4.13 -25.09
CA ALA A 88 11.12 -3.84 -25.82
C ALA A 88 12.38 -4.05 -24.96
N LYS A 89 12.34 -3.65 -23.68
CA LYS A 89 13.51 -3.74 -22.78
C LYS A 89 13.75 -5.14 -22.22
N PHE A 90 12.69 -5.83 -21.80
CA PHE A 90 12.79 -7.09 -21.04
C PHE A 90 12.41 -8.32 -21.86
N GLY A 91 11.89 -8.14 -23.08
CA GLY A 91 11.40 -9.22 -23.92
C GLY A 91 9.93 -9.54 -23.65
N GLN A 92 9.19 -9.84 -24.72
CA GLN A 92 7.74 -10.01 -24.66
C GLN A 92 7.30 -11.13 -23.70
N ASN A 93 8.07 -12.21 -23.60
CA ASN A 93 7.79 -13.38 -22.77
C ASN A 93 8.02 -13.15 -21.28
N ASN A 94 8.72 -12.06 -20.91
CA ASN A 94 8.98 -11.70 -19.51
C ASN A 94 7.98 -10.67 -18.97
N ILE A 95 7.00 -10.26 -19.78
CA ILE A 95 6.00 -9.25 -19.41
C ILE A 95 4.60 -9.87 -19.40
N SER A 96 4.05 -9.98 -18.20
CA SER A 96 2.67 -10.42 -17.95
C SER A 96 1.79 -9.22 -17.62
N PRO A 97 0.89 -8.79 -18.54
CA PRO A 97 -0.02 -7.69 -18.25
C PRO A 97 -1.11 -8.16 -17.30
N GLY A 98 -1.20 -7.52 -16.13
CA GLY A 98 -2.31 -7.64 -15.21
C GLY A 98 -3.32 -6.50 -15.38
N SER A 99 -4.44 -6.60 -14.65
CA SER A 99 -5.50 -5.60 -14.67
C SER A 99 -5.09 -4.25 -14.07
N LYS A 100 -4.21 -4.27 -13.06
CA LYS A 100 -3.75 -3.10 -12.30
C LYS A 100 -2.25 -2.82 -12.46
N ALA A 101 -1.47 -3.81 -12.87
CA ALA A 101 -0.02 -3.75 -12.92
C ALA A 101 0.52 -4.57 -14.08
N PHE A 102 1.74 -4.30 -14.51
CA PHE A 102 2.52 -5.19 -15.37
C PHE A 102 3.52 -5.94 -14.50
N THR A 103 3.49 -7.27 -14.54
CA THR A 103 4.48 -8.09 -13.86
C THR A 103 5.62 -8.38 -14.81
N ILE A 104 6.83 -8.00 -14.40
CA ILE A 104 8.08 -8.34 -15.06
C ILE A 104 8.63 -9.57 -14.32
N SER A 105 8.72 -10.70 -15.03
CA SER A 105 9.35 -11.91 -14.48
C SER A 105 10.78 -11.63 -14.08
N ALA A 106 11.29 -12.34 -13.07
CA ALA A 106 12.68 -12.23 -12.68
C ALA A 106 13.62 -12.43 -13.89
N VAL A 107 14.43 -11.42 -14.17
CA VAL A 107 15.41 -11.40 -15.26
C VAL A 107 16.82 -11.48 -14.67
N GLN A 108 17.81 -11.82 -15.49
CA GLN A 108 19.21 -11.88 -15.05
C GLN A 108 19.62 -10.55 -14.37
N GLY A 109 20.01 -10.65 -13.08
CA GLY A 109 20.37 -9.49 -12.25
C GLY A 109 19.24 -8.90 -11.40
N SER A 110 17.99 -9.35 -11.56
CA SER A 110 16.91 -9.07 -10.58
C SER A 110 16.83 -10.18 -9.53
N ARG A 111 16.42 -9.82 -8.31
CA ARG A 111 16.29 -10.76 -7.19
C ARG A 111 14.89 -11.42 -7.11
N SER A 112 13.94 -10.87 -7.85
CA SER A 112 12.51 -11.21 -7.79
C SER A 112 11.79 -10.65 -9.02
N ASP A 113 10.51 -10.99 -9.14
CA ASP A 113 9.57 -10.32 -10.02
C ASP A 113 9.38 -8.85 -9.60
N ILE A 114 8.96 -8.03 -10.55
CA ILE A 114 8.72 -6.60 -10.39
C ILE A 114 7.33 -6.26 -10.90
N ASP A 115 6.48 -5.71 -10.04
CA ASP A 115 5.17 -5.20 -10.43
C ASP A 115 5.26 -3.70 -10.74
N VAL A 116 4.90 -3.31 -11.96
CA VAL A 116 4.88 -1.93 -12.43
C VAL A 116 3.44 -1.43 -12.48
N VAL A 117 3.10 -0.50 -11.60
CA VAL A 117 1.74 0.00 -11.39
C VAL A 117 1.60 1.42 -11.95
N PRO A 118 0.88 1.63 -13.06
CA PRO A 118 0.56 2.98 -13.52
C PRO A 118 -0.43 3.65 -12.56
N ALA A 119 -0.13 4.89 -12.19
CA ALA A 119 -0.95 5.69 -11.28
C ALA A 119 -0.86 7.17 -11.63
N VAL A 120 -1.76 7.95 -11.05
CA VAL A 120 -1.72 9.42 -11.05
C VAL A 120 -1.61 9.93 -9.62
N ARG A 121 -1.33 11.22 -9.42
CA ARG A 121 -1.40 11.83 -8.09
C ARG A 121 -2.86 11.87 -7.62
N ALA A 122 -3.08 11.63 -6.34
CA ALA A 122 -4.33 11.92 -5.67
C ALA A 122 -4.07 12.93 -4.56
N GLN A 123 -4.97 13.90 -4.39
CA GLN A 123 -4.85 14.88 -3.31
C GLN A 123 -6.17 15.00 -2.57
N ILE A 124 -6.17 14.66 -1.27
CA ILE A 124 -7.29 15.04 -0.40
C ILE A 124 -7.11 16.51 -0.06
N ILE A 125 -8.14 17.29 -0.33
CA ILE A 125 -8.13 18.74 -0.10
C ILE A 125 -9.26 19.06 0.87
N VAL A 126 -8.91 19.51 2.07
CA VAL A 126 -9.87 19.91 3.10
C VAL A 126 -9.67 21.38 3.46
N ARG A 127 -10.70 22.01 4.04
CA ARG A 127 -10.56 23.34 4.63
C ARG A 127 -9.51 23.29 5.74
N GLY A 128 -8.62 24.28 5.71
CA GLY A 128 -7.68 24.51 6.80
C GLY A 128 -8.35 25.21 7.97
N ASN A 129 -7.59 25.40 9.03
CA ASN A 129 -8.07 25.91 10.31
C ASN A 129 -7.79 27.41 10.51
N THR A 130 -7.17 28.07 9.54
CA THR A 130 -6.80 29.50 9.63
C THR A 130 -6.95 30.18 8.27
N ILE A 131 -7.03 31.51 8.26
CA ILE A 131 -7.05 32.31 7.02
C ILE A 131 -5.72 32.17 6.25
N LEU A 132 -4.59 32.07 6.95
CA LEU A 132 -3.25 31.95 6.33
C LEU A 132 -2.99 30.55 5.74
N VAL A 133 -3.67 29.53 6.26
CA VAL A 133 -3.62 28.16 5.74
C VAL A 133 -5.07 27.73 5.46
N PRO A 134 -5.68 28.25 4.37
CA PRO A 134 -7.11 28.06 4.09
C PRO A 134 -7.44 26.64 3.63
N TYR A 135 -6.43 25.87 3.20
CA TYR A 135 -6.56 24.48 2.79
C TYR A 135 -5.47 23.62 3.41
N ARG A 136 -5.79 22.35 3.65
CA ARG A 136 -4.80 21.29 3.91
C ARG A 136 -4.88 20.28 2.78
N VAL A 137 -3.72 19.92 2.27
CA VAL A 137 -3.57 19.00 1.13
C VAL A 137 -2.79 17.77 1.58
N THR A 138 -3.37 16.59 1.37
CA THR A 138 -2.76 15.31 1.69
C THR A 138 -2.48 14.53 0.42
N GLU A 139 -1.20 14.25 0.15
CA GLU A 139 -0.74 13.54 -1.05
C GLU A 139 -0.98 12.03 -0.97
N GLY A 140 -1.44 11.47 -2.08
CA GLY A 140 -1.58 10.05 -2.34
C GLY A 140 -1.39 9.71 -3.82
N ILE A 141 -1.85 8.52 -4.18
CA ILE A 141 -1.94 8.07 -5.57
C ILE A 141 -3.33 7.52 -5.86
N MET A 142 -3.74 7.62 -7.11
CA MET A 142 -4.93 6.94 -7.63
C MET A 142 -4.52 5.94 -8.71
N ILE A 143 -4.99 4.71 -8.58
CA ILE A 143 -4.85 3.63 -9.56
C ILE A 143 -6.22 3.36 -10.17
N LEU A 144 -6.30 3.29 -11.50
CA LEU A 144 -7.54 2.95 -12.19
C LEU A 144 -7.58 1.45 -12.52
N ALA A 145 -8.45 0.73 -11.82
CA ALA A 145 -8.72 -0.68 -12.01
C ALA A 145 -9.74 -0.92 -13.15
N PRO A 146 -9.94 -2.18 -13.60
CA PRO A 146 -10.95 -2.50 -14.60
C PRO A 146 -12.34 -2.00 -14.21
N GLY A 147 -13.15 -1.68 -15.22
CA GLY A 147 -14.49 -1.14 -15.01
C GLY A 147 -14.52 0.31 -14.49
N GLY A 148 -13.38 1.02 -14.54
CA GLY A 148 -13.30 2.42 -14.12
C GLY A 148 -13.22 2.63 -12.61
N VAL A 149 -12.98 1.55 -11.84
CA VAL A 149 -12.90 1.63 -10.39
C VAL A 149 -11.62 2.36 -9.95
N GLU A 150 -11.79 3.49 -9.28
CA GLU A 150 -10.69 4.29 -8.73
C GLU A 150 -10.24 3.73 -7.37
N ILE A 151 -8.94 3.47 -7.22
CA ILE A 151 -8.34 2.96 -5.98
C ILE A 151 -7.36 4.00 -5.45
N TYR A 152 -7.62 4.49 -4.23
CA TYR A 152 -6.80 5.50 -3.57
C TYR A 152 -5.88 4.89 -2.51
N ASN A 153 -4.59 5.21 -2.61
CA ASN A 153 -3.55 4.74 -1.68
C ASN A 153 -2.67 5.88 -1.21
N TYR A 154 -2.11 5.75 0.01
CA TYR A 154 -1.26 6.76 0.65
C TYR A 154 0.12 6.20 1.05
N PRO A 155 0.92 5.74 0.08
CA PRO A 155 2.14 4.97 0.33
C PRO A 155 3.21 5.78 1.06
N ALA A 156 3.30 7.10 0.83
CA ALA A 156 4.25 7.96 1.54
C ALA A 156 3.92 8.06 3.03
N ILE A 157 2.63 8.22 3.37
CA ILE A 157 2.14 8.35 4.74
C ILE A 157 2.25 7.01 5.46
N HIS A 158 1.83 5.91 4.83
CA HIS A 158 2.08 4.55 5.32
C HIS A 158 3.56 4.39 5.68
N HIS A 159 4.46 4.66 4.74
CA HIS A 159 5.89 4.51 4.98
C HIS A 159 6.39 5.33 6.17
N ALA A 160 5.99 6.60 6.26
CA ALA A 160 6.36 7.50 7.36
C ALA A 160 5.84 6.98 8.71
N ASN A 161 4.57 6.59 8.80
CA ASN A 161 3.94 6.04 10.01
C ASN A 161 4.62 4.74 10.45
N GLY A 162 4.89 3.83 9.50
CA GLY A 162 5.61 2.59 9.78
C GLY A 162 7.06 2.80 10.21
N LYS A 163 7.74 3.84 9.71
CA LYS A 163 9.08 4.24 10.17
C LYS A 163 9.02 4.79 11.59
N ALA A 164 8.10 5.72 11.86
CA ALA A 164 7.93 6.32 13.18
C ALA A 164 7.58 5.26 14.24
N LYS A 165 6.63 4.35 13.96
CA LYS A 165 6.31 3.25 14.88
C LYS A 165 7.50 2.32 15.09
N ARG A 166 8.29 2.02 14.05
CA ARG A 166 9.53 1.25 14.19
C ARG A 166 10.53 1.91 15.12
N GLU A 167 10.68 3.23 15.06
CA GLU A 167 11.58 3.99 15.95
C GLU A 167 11.07 3.94 17.39
N ARG A 168 9.78 4.20 17.61
CA ARG A 168 9.19 4.14 18.95
C ARG A 168 9.21 2.75 19.58
N THR A 169 9.10 1.67 18.80
CA THR A 169 8.99 0.29 19.32
C THR A 169 10.34 -0.45 19.42
N ALA A 170 11.46 0.25 19.59
CA ALA A 170 12.80 -0.35 19.62
C ALA A 170 13.07 -1.28 18.41
N HIS A 171 12.55 -0.89 17.25
CA HIS A 171 12.61 -1.64 15.99
C HIS A 171 11.90 -3.00 15.96
N ARG A 172 11.10 -3.31 16.99
CA ARG A 172 10.37 -4.59 17.11
C ARG A 172 9.11 -4.63 16.25
N PHE A 173 8.45 -3.50 15.96
CA PHE A 173 7.27 -3.43 15.09
C PHE A 173 7.45 -4.21 13.78
N LYS A 174 8.46 -3.85 12.97
CA LYS A 174 8.69 -4.52 11.68
C LYS A 174 9.17 -5.98 11.83
N LYS A 175 9.79 -6.34 12.95
CA LYS A 175 10.16 -7.74 13.24
C LYS A 175 8.89 -8.59 13.41
N ILE A 176 7.94 -8.09 14.19
CA ILE A 176 6.66 -8.77 14.43
C ILE A 176 5.82 -8.84 13.15
N VAL A 177 5.78 -7.78 12.34
CA VAL A 177 5.13 -7.83 11.01
C VAL A 177 5.67 -8.99 10.16
N ARG A 178 7.00 -9.18 10.13
CA ARG A 178 7.60 -10.30 9.37
C ARG A 178 7.26 -11.65 9.98
N GLN A 179 7.30 -11.79 11.31
CA GLN A 179 6.90 -13.03 11.99
C GLN A 179 5.42 -13.39 11.72
N MET A 180 4.52 -12.41 11.73
CA MET A 180 3.11 -12.61 11.41
C MET A 180 2.89 -13.03 9.95
N LYS A 181 3.66 -12.46 9.02
CA LYS A 181 3.62 -12.87 7.60
C LYS A 181 4.08 -14.32 7.42
N SER A 182 5.19 -14.69 8.08
CA SER A 182 5.65 -16.09 8.09
C SER A 182 4.62 -17.02 8.70
N MET A 183 4.02 -16.67 9.84
CA MET A 183 2.93 -17.43 10.44
C MET A 183 1.74 -17.59 9.48
N ARG A 184 1.34 -16.52 8.78
CA ARG A 184 0.27 -16.60 7.76
C ARG A 184 0.64 -17.58 6.66
N ASP A 185 1.87 -17.54 6.16
CA ASP A 185 2.34 -18.45 5.11
C ASP A 185 2.31 -19.92 5.61
N ASP A 186 2.82 -20.18 6.81
CA ASP A 186 2.80 -21.51 7.43
C ASP A 186 1.37 -22.06 7.61
N LEU A 187 0.42 -21.19 7.99
CA LEU A 187 -1.00 -21.55 8.11
C LEU A 187 -1.67 -21.83 6.77
N VAL A 188 -1.25 -21.16 5.70
CA VAL A 188 -1.72 -21.45 4.34
C VAL A 188 -1.17 -22.80 3.88
N ASP A 189 0.12 -23.06 4.09
CA ASP A 189 0.77 -24.33 3.73
C ASP A 189 0.18 -25.52 4.52
N ALA A 190 -0.24 -25.29 5.76
CA ALA A 190 -0.96 -26.27 6.58
C ALA A 190 -2.46 -26.41 6.24
N GLY A 191 -2.96 -25.69 5.23
CA GLY A 191 -4.37 -25.72 4.82
C GLY A 191 -5.35 -25.12 5.85
N LYS A 192 -4.86 -24.34 6.80
CA LYS A 192 -5.67 -23.69 7.85
C LYS A 192 -6.22 -22.33 7.41
N LEU A 193 -5.63 -21.71 6.40
CA LEU A 193 -6.10 -20.47 5.78
C LEU A 193 -6.13 -20.60 4.27
N LYS A 194 -7.08 -19.92 3.62
CA LYS A 194 -7.13 -19.88 2.16
C LYS A 194 -6.01 -18.99 1.63
N PRO A 195 -5.39 -19.33 0.48
CA PRO A 195 -4.48 -18.43 -0.20
C PRO A 195 -5.14 -17.06 -0.43
N ARG A 196 -4.40 -15.98 -0.14
CA ARG A 196 -4.81 -14.57 -0.29
C ARG A 196 -5.94 -14.09 0.64
N GLN A 197 -6.48 -14.92 1.52
CA GLN A 197 -7.50 -14.50 2.50
C GLN A 197 -7.02 -13.32 3.37
N VAL A 198 -5.74 -13.36 3.76
CA VAL A 198 -5.12 -12.36 4.63
C VAL A 198 -3.93 -11.74 3.89
N PRO A 199 -4.11 -10.56 3.27
CA PRO A 199 -3.04 -9.89 2.55
C PRO A 199 -1.94 -9.36 3.49
N SER A 200 -0.72 -9.26 2.98
CA SER A 200 0.43 -8.70 3.72
C SER A 200 0.18 -7.29 4.27
N PHE A 201 -0.60 -6.48 3.55
CA PHE A 201 -0.99 -5.14 3.98
C PHE A 201 -1.94 -5.16 5.19
N LEU A 202 -2.90 -6.10 5.22
CA LEU A 202 -3.79 -6.29 6.36
C LEU A 202 -2.98 -6.68 7.61
N ILE A 203 -2.05 -7.63 7.49
CA ILE A 203 -1.16 -8.01 8.60
C ILE A 203 -0.39 -6.80 9.15
N GLU A 204 0.18 -5.98 8.26
CA GLU A 204 0.94 -4.79 8.67
C GLU A 204 0.06 -3.77 9.41
N CYS A 205 -1.17 -3.56 8.96
CA CYS A 205 -2.14 -2.70 9.65
C CYS A 205 -2.55 -3.29 11.01
N LEU A 206 -2.85 -4.59 11.08
CA LEU A 206 -3.22 -5.25 12.33
C LEU A 206 -2.11 -5.11 13.39
N VAL A 207 -0.84 -5.24 13.01
CA VAL A 207 0.27 -5.05 13.95
C VAL A 207 0.46 -3.56 14.29
N TYR A 208 0.14 -2.65 13.36
CA TYR A 208 0.22 -1.21 13.60
C TYR A 208 -0.77 -0.73 14.66
N LEU A 209 -1.96 -1.35 14.74
CA LEU A 209 -3.01 -1.02 15.71
C LEU A 209 -2.60 -1.24 17.18
N VAL A 210 -1.62 -2.12 17.44
CA VAL A 210 -1.17 -2.46 18.80
C VAL A 210 -0.33 -1.33 19.39
N GLU A 211 -0.56 -0.98 20.64
CA GLU A 211 0.11 0.12 21.33
C GLU A 211 1.61 -0.15 21.54
N ASP A 212 2.42 0.90 21.62
CA ASP A 212 3.88 0.80 21.55
C ASP A 212 4.48 0.04 22.76
N GLU A 213 3.85 0.13 23.92
CA GLU A 213 4.24 -0.55 25.16
C GLU A 213 4.28 -2.08 25.04
N HIS A 214 3.35 -2.68 24.27
CA HIS A 214 3.32 -4.13 24.04
C HIS A 214 4.56 -4.62 23.27
N PHE A 215 5.21 -3.74 22.49
CA PHE A 215 6.47 -4.07 21.82
C PHE A 215 7.68 -3.88 22.74
N ARG A 216 7.59 -2.98 23.72
CA ARG A 216 8.74 -2.54 24.53
C ARG A 216 9.06 -3.46 25.69
N VAL A 217 8.16 -4.36 26.06
CA VAL A 217 8.42 -5.34 27.13
C VAL A 217 9.67 -6.15 26.84
N ASP A 218 10.50 -6.25 27.88
CA ASP A 218 11.75 -6.99 27.82
C ASP A 218 11.48 -8.46 28.13
N GLU A 219 11.50 -9.25 27.07
CA GLU A 219 11.12 -10.66 27.04
C GLU A 219 11.65 -11.27 25.73
N ASP A 220 11.57 -12.58 25.61
CA ASP A 220 12.00 -13.25 24.38
C ASP A 220 11.09 -12.94 23.17
N HIS A 221 11.48 -13.44 22.01
CA HIS A 221 10.77 -13.16 20.75
C HIS A 221 9.40 -13.82 20.67
N TYR A 222 9.23 -14.97 21.30
CA TYR A 222 8.04 -15.79 21.24
C TYR A 222 6.95 -15.23 22.17
N ASP A 223 7.30 -14.91 23.42
CA ASP A 223 6.34 -14.32 24.37
C ASP A 223 5.80 -12.97 23.86
N ARG A 224 6.67 -12.15 23.26
CA ARG A 224 6.24 -10.90 22.62
C ARG A 224 5.30 -11.11 21.45
N PHE A 225 5.57 -12.12 20.63
CA PHE A 225 4.72 -12.44 19.50
C PHE A 225 3.31 -12.83 19.97
N ARG A 226 3.22 -13.68 21.01
CA ARG A 226 1.95 -14.07 21.63
C ARG A 226 1.23 -12.90 22.28
N ARG A 227 1.94 -12.07 23.04
CA ARG A 227 1.39 -10.84 23.65
C ARG A 227 0.75 -9.94 22.60
N ILE A 228 1.41 -9.76 21.46
CA ILE A 228 0.90 -8.94 20.35
C ILE A 228 -0.31 -9.62 19.69
N LEU A 229 -0.28 -10.93 19.45
CA LEU A 229 -1.44 -11.68 18.95
C LEU A 229 -2.67 -11.50 19.86
N SER A 230 -2.49 -11.68 21.17
CA SER A 230 -3.56 -11.50 22.17
C SER A 230 -4.10 -10.07 22.14
N ARG A 231 -3.22 -9.06 22.08
CA ARG A 231 -3.66 -7.66 22.02
C ARG A 231 -4.41 -7.33 20.73
N GLN A 232 -3.99 -7.89 19.60
CA GLN A 232 -4.73 -7.76 18.33
C GLN A 232 -6.13 -8.35 18.44
N TRP A 233 -6.26 -9.51 19.08
CA TRP A 233 -7.56 -10.15 19.30
C TRP A 233 -8.49 -9.27 20.16
N GLU A 234 -7.99 -8.72 21.27
CA GLU A 234 -8.73 -7.76 22.10
C GLU A 234 -9.18 -6.54 21.29
N ILE A 235 -8.30 -5.95 20.48
CA ILE A 235 -8.62 -4.82 19.62
C ILE A 235 -9.76 -5.15 18.66
N LEU A 236 -9.72 -6.32 17.99
CA LEU A 236 -10.77 -6.72 17.05
C LEU A 236 -12.07 -7.18 17.73
N ARG A 237 -12.03 -7.52 19.01
CA ARG A 237 -13.20 -7.89 19.82
C ARG A 237 -13.91 -6.65 20.38
N ASP A 238 -13.14 -5.73 20.95
CA ASP A 238 -13.67 -4.66 21.81
C ASP A 238 -13.90 -3.34 21.07
N ARG A 239 -13.12 -3.08 20.01
CA ARG A 239 -13.26 -1.84 19.23
C ARG A 239 -14.20 -2.03 18.06
N ALA A 240 -15.08 -1.06 17.85
CA ALA A 240 -15.91 -1.01 16.66
C ALA A 240 -15.03 -0.95 15.40
N SER A 241 -15.31 -1.82 14.42
CA SER A 241 -14.51 -1.96 13.20
C SER A 241 -14.33 -0.65 12.42
N GLY A 242 -15.34 0.23 12.44
CA GLY A 242 -15.31 1.55 11.81
C GLY A 242 -14.34 2.55 12.46
N THR A 243 -13.77 2.23 13.64
CA THR A 243 -12.75 3.05 14.33
C THR A 243 -11.32 2.59 14.04
N LEU A 244 -11.15 1.46 13.36
CA LEU A 244 -9.85 0.90 13.04
C LEU A 244 -9.40 1.46 11.71
N CYS A 245 -8.22 2.07 11.67
CA CYS A 245 -7.65 2.65 10.47
C CYS A 245 -6.54 1.78 9.88
N GLU A 246 -6.35 1.90 8.57
CA GLU A 246 -5.12 1.48 7.91
C GLU A 246 -3.93 2.22 8.54
N ILE A 247 -2.72 1.69 8.37
CA ILE A 247 -1.46 2.30 8.86
C ILE A 247 -1.21 3.75 8.40
N ASN A 248 -1.92 4.22 7.37
CA ASN A 248 -1.86 5.63 6.95
C ASN A 248 -2.71 6.58 7.80
N ASP A 249 -3.55 6.05 8.71
CA ASP A 249 -4.47 6.81 9.56
C ASP A 249 -5.51 7.67 8.80
N LEU A 250 -5.73 7.40 7.51
CA LEU A 250 -6.68 8.12 6.63
C LEU A 250 -7.90 7.30 6.23
N LYS A 251 -7.72 5.99 6.05
CA LYS A 251 -8.79 5.08 5.61
C LYS A 251 -9.14 4.09 6.71
N GLN A 252 -10.42 3.74 6.78
CA GLN A 252 -10.87 2.62 7.61
C GLN A 252 -10.22 1.31 7.12
N LEU A 253 -9.76 0.50 8.07
CA LEU A 253 -9.14 -0.81 7.81
C LEU A 253 -10.15 -1.83 7.30
N PHE A 254 -11.42 -1.69 7.71
CA PHE A 254 -12.52 -2.57 7.33
C PHE A 254 -13.65 -1.74 6.73
N GLY A 255 -14.23 -2.23 5.63
CA GLY A 255 -15.33 -1.56 4.93
C GLY A 255 -15.50 -2.11 3.51
N PRO A 256 -16.54 -1.68 2.79
CA PRO A 256 -16.87 -2.19 1.45
C PRO A 256 -15.80 -1.86 0.39
N HIS A 257 -14.88 -0.93 0.67
CA HIS A 257 -13.75 -0.59 -0.18
C HIS A 257 -12.58 -1.58 -0.10
N GLN A 258 -12.63 -2.55 0.82
CA GLN A 258 -11.57 -3.54 1.02
C GLN A 258 -11.96 -4.92 0.48
N PRO A 259 -11.00 -5.71 -0.02
CA PRO A 259 -11.22 -7.09 -0.42
C PRO A 259 -11.12 -8.09 0.75
N TRP A 260 -11.07 -7.62 1.99
CA TRP A 260 -11.02 -8.44 3.21
C TRP A 260 -12.04 -7.92 4.23
N THR A 261 -12.36 -8.78 5.19
CA THR A 261 -13.30 -8.51 6.28
C THR A 261 -12.60 -8.53 7.64
N ILE A 262 -13.30 -8.09 8.68
CA ILE A 262 -12.84 -8.28 10.06
C ILE A 262 -12.81 -9.77 10.44
N GLU A 263 -13.68 -10.60 9.84
CA GLU A 263 -13.69 -12.03 10.12
C GLU A 263 -12.46 -12.72 9.53
N ASP A 264 -12.00 -12.32 8.35
CA ASP A 264 -10.72 -12.80 7.79
C ASP A 264 -9.53 -12.52 8.74
N ALA A 265 -9.54 -11.36 9.39
CA ALA A 265 -8.54 -11.00 10.38
C ALA A 265 -8.68 -11.83 11.67
N ARG A 266 -9.92 -12.09 12.13
CA ARG A 266 -10.17 -12.93 13.32
C ARG A 266 -9.79 -14.39 13.09
N ASP A 267 -10.14 -14.94 11.94
CA ASP A 267 -9.76 -16.30 11.56
C ASP A 267 -8.24 -16.48 11.54
N PHE A 268 -7.52 -15.49 10.99
CA PHE A 268 -6.06 -15.47 11.05
C PHE A 268 -5.53 -15.48 12.48
N LEU A 269 -6.01 -14.57 13.34
CA LEU A 269 -5.52 -14.46 14.71
C LEU A 269 -5.84 -15.72 15.54
N ARG A 270 -7.01 -16.33 15.34
CA ARG A 270 -7.42 -17.58 15.99
C ARG A 270 -6.47 -18.72 15.58
N ALA A 271 -6.28 -18.92 14.28
CA ALA A 271 -5.41 -19.96 13.75
C ALA A 271 -3.94 -19.74 14.16
N ALA A 272 -3.46 -18.50 14.18
CA ALA A 272 -2.10 -18.17 14.63
C ALA A 272 -1.91 -18.45 16.12
N TYR A 273 -2.90 -18.11 16.96
CA TYR A 273 -2.85 -18.39 18.39
C TYR A 273 -2.84 -19.89 18.69
N GLU A 274 -3.71 -20.66 18.02
CA GLU A 274 -3.71 -22.13 18.10
C GLU A 274 -2.37 -22.72 17.68
N ARG A 275 -1.76 -22.22 16.60
CA ARG A 275 -0.46 -22.68 16.12
C ARG A 275 0.67 -22.42 17.10
N THR A 276 0.57 -21.39 17.94
CA THR A 276 1.55 -21.15 19.01
C THR A 276 1.35 -22.06 20.22
N ASN A 277 0.20 -22.72 20.41
CA ASN A 277 0.00 -23.61 21.56
C ASN A 277 0.38 -25.08 21.29
N ASN A 278 0.76 -25.41 20.06
CA ASN A 278 1.13 -26.75 19.59
C ASN A 278 2.60 -26.81 19.22
#